data_AF-A0A9W7B9M5-F1
#
_entry.id   AF-A0A9W7B9M5-F1
#
_cell.length_a   1.000
_cell.length_b   1.000
_cell.length_c   1.000
_cell.angle_alpha   90.00
_cell.angle_beta   90.00
_cell.angle_gamma   90.00
#
_symmetry.space_group_name_H-M   'P 1'
#
loop_
_entity.id
_entity.type
_entity.pdbx_description
1 polymer ?
#
loop_
_entity_poly.entity_id
_entity_poly.type
_entity_poly.pdbx_seq_one_letter_code
_entity_poly.pdbx_strand_id
1 'polypeptide(L)'
;MPHGDFSDIAGLFSSSLGLSMLFYPSIFYTDIGPFAPFFEPNPFCPGSDVSSLLRLTGSTFLFMGIVLYVNRWNTLNGKAGGLGTFIISLNSYLVSVDIDDNAGVDFRLRLWHVISAVYFMATVHLCFFANPMWTSETLKAKEVEREKKKAAKAA
;
A
#
# COMPACT_ATOMS: atom_id res chain seq x y z
N MET A 1 -2.58 14.80 -4.62
CA MET A 1 -3.20 15.50 -3.47
C MET A 1 -4.13 14.50 -2.83
N PRO A 2 -4.29 14.49 -1.50
CA PRO A 2 -5.22 13.58 -0.84
C PRO A 2 -6.60 13.66 -1.50
N HIS A 3 -7.11 12.52 -1.92
CA HIS A 3 -8.38 12.34 -2.60
C HIS A 3 -9.54 12.04 -1.62
N GLY A 4 -9.21 11.76 -0.36
CA GLY A 4 -10.16 11.35 0.68
C GLY A 4 -10.64 9.91 0.52
N ASP A 5 -9.88 9.07 -0.20
CA ASP A 5 -10.28 7.70 -0.52
C ASP A 5 -9.39 6.65 0.15
N PHE A 6 -9.71 5.36 -0.04
CA PHE A 6 -8.98 4.30 0.65
C PHE A 6 -7.52 4.18 0.18
N SER A 7 -7.19 4.63 -1.04
CA SER A 7 -5.79 4.65 -1.49
C SER A 7 -4.93 5.62 -0.68
N ASP A 8 -5.49 6.72 -0.18
CA ASP A 8 -4.78 7.62 0.73
C ASP A 8 -4.50 6.97 2.08
N ILE A 9 -5.47 6.21 2.63
CA ILE A 9 -5.30 5.48 3.89
C ILE A 9 -4.21 4.43 3.75
N ALA A 10 -4.25 3.65 2.67
CA ALA A 10 -3.20 2.68 2.35
C ALA A 10 -1.85 3.37 2.13
N GLY A 11 -1.83 4.54 1.52
CA GLY A 11 -0.62 5.36 1.33
C GLY A 11 -0.02 5.85 2.65
N LEU A 12 -0.85 6.34 3.57
CA LEU A 12 -0.44 6.73 4.92
C LEU A 12 0.09 5.54 5.71
N PHE A 13 -0.63 4.42 5.70
CA PHE A 13 -0.19 3.17 6.33
C PHE A 13 1.19 2.73 5.80
N SER A 14 1.36 2.69 4.47
CA SER A 14 2.62 2.33 3.82
C SER A 14 3.75 3.29 4.24
N SER A 15 3.45 4.59 4.30
CA SER A 15 4.44 5.60 4.69
C SER A 15 4.88 5.44 6.14
N SER A 16 3.92 5.28 7.06
CA SER A 16 4.21 5.04 8.47
C SER A 16 5.01 3.76 8.68
N LEU A 17 4.60 2.66 8.04
CA LEU A 17 5.31 1.38 8.09
C LEU A 17 6.74 1.51 7.54
N GLY A 18 6.90 2.19 6.40
CA GLY A 18 8.20 2.42 5.77
C GLY A 18 9.15 3.24 6.65
N LEU A 19 8.65 4.33 7.27
CA LEU A 19 9.41 5.13 8.23
C LEU A 19 9.83 4.30 9.46
N SER A 20 8.92 3.48 9.99
CA SER A 20 9.22 2.59 11.11
C SER A 20 10.32 1.59 10.75
N MET A 21 10.28 0.96 9.58
CA MET A 21 11.30 0.01 9.11
C MET A 21 12.66 0.70 8.87
N LEU A 22 12.65 1.94 8.39
CA LEU A 22 13.87 2.70 8.13
C LEU A 22 14.60 3.13 9.40
N PHE A 23 13.86 3.72 10.34
CA PHE A 23 14.47 4.36 11.51
C PHE A 23 14.48 3.48 12.76
N TYR A 24 13.53 2.54 12.88
CA TYR A 24 13.34 1.71 14.06
C TYR A 24 13.10 0.22 13.70
N PRO A 25 13.99 -0.44 12.95
CA PRO A 25 13.79 -1.83 12.52
C PRO A 25 13.68 -2.83 13.68
N SER A 26 14.19 -2.49 14.87
CA SER A 26 14.14 -3.34 16.05
C SER A 26 12.70 -3.66 16.51
N ILE A 27 11.73 -2.77 16.27
CA ILE A 27 10.35 -2.96 16.73
C ILE A 27 9.66 -4.16 16.05
N PHE A 28 10.18 -4.60 14.89
CA PHE A 28 9.62 -5.72 14.13
C PHE A 28 10.00 -7.09 14.71
N TYR A 29 10.90 -7.13 15.69
CA TYR A 29 11.33 -8.34 16.40
C TYR A 29 10.76 -8.41 17.82
N THR A 30 9.98 -7.41 18.22
CA THR A 30 9.39 -7.32 19.56
C THR A 30 7.90 -7.55 19.49
N ASP A 31 7.35 -8.17 20.53
CA ASP A 31 5.92 -8.18 20.77
C ASP A 31 5.41 -6.77 21.03
N ILE A 32 4.36 -6.36 20.32
CA ILE A 32 3.70 -5.06 20.50
C ILE A 32 2.24 -5.32 20.88
N GLY A 33 2.02 -5.62 22.15
CA GLY A 33 0.68 -5.83 22.70
C GLY A 33 -0.03 -7.06 22.11
N PRO A 34 -1.20 -6.91 21.45
CA PRO A 34 -1.90 -8.05 20.84
C PRO A 34 -1.22 -8.57 19.58
N PHE A 35 -0.19 -7.88 19.08
CA PHE A 35 0.53 -8.28 17.88
C PHE A 35 1.79 -9.07 18.24
N ALA A 36 1.81 -10.32 17.78
CA ALA A 36 3.01 -11.14 17.78
C ALA A 36 4.11 -10.48 16.91
N PRO A 37 5.40 -10.81 17.13
CA PRO A 37 6.50 -10.20 16.41
C PRO A 37 6.35 -10.43 14.90
N PHE A 38 6.83 -9.49 14.11
CA PHE A 38 6.77 -9.57 12.65
C PHE A 38 7.71 -10.64 12.10
N PHE A 39 8.85 -10.82 12.75
CA PHE A 39 9.80 -11.91 12.54
C PHE A 39 10.03 -12.63 13.87
N GLU A 40 10.14 -13.96 13.82
CA GLU A 40 10.55 -14.73 15.00
C GLU A 40 12.00 -14.38 15.39
N PRO A 41 12.29 -14.19 16.69
CA PRO A 41 13.65 -13.96 17.15
C PRO A 41 14.53 -15.17 16.83
N ASN A 42 15.47 -15.02 15.87
CA ASN A 42 16.40 -16.08 15.53
C ASN A 42 17.81 -15.77 16.05
N PRO A 43 18.37 -16.59 16.98
CA PRO A 43 19.71 -16.38 17.52
C PRO A 43 20.84 -16.57 16.48
N PHE A 44 20.55 -17.17 15.32
CA PHE A 44 21.49 -17.43 14.24
C PHE A 44 21.47 -16.36 13.12
N CYS A 45 20.59 -15.37 13.23
CA CYS A 45 20.53 -14.27 12.28
C CYS A 45 21.09 -12.99 12.94
N PRO A 46 22.39 -12.71 12.80
CA PRO A 46 22.97 -11.50 13.38
C PRO A 46 22.25 -10.30 12.75
N GLY A 47 21.67 -9.44 13.58
CA GLY A 47 20.69 -8.44 13.17
C GLY A 47 21.15 -7.39 12.14
N SER A 48 22.35 -7.47 11.56
CA SER A 48 22.83 -6.53 10.54
C SER A 48 22.14 -6.69 9.17
N ASP A 49 22.02 -7.92 8.69
CA ASP A 49 21.62 -8.18 7.30
C ASP A 49 20.11 -8.05 7.13
N VAL A 50 19.35 -8.62 8.08
CA VAL A 50 17.88 -8.48 8.10
C VAL A 50 17.46 -7.05 8.41
N SER A 51 18.20 -6.31 9.26
CA SER A 51 17.93 -4.88 9.46
C SER A 51 18.22 -4.05 8.22
N SER A 52 19.25 -4.41 7.44
CA SER A 52 19.54 -3.74 6.16
C SER A 52 18.44 -4.02 5.14
N LEU A 53 17.97 -5.27 5.06
CA LEU A 53 16.83 -5.65 4.23
C LEU A 53 15.55 -4.93 4.67
N LEU A 54 15.29 -4.83 5.97
CA LEU A 54 14.14 -4.09 6.50
C LEU A 54 14.18 -2.62 6.10
N ARG A 55 15.34 -1.97 6.17
CA ARG A 55 15.49 -0.57 5.72
C ARG A 55 15.26 -0.43 4.22
N LEU A 56 15.74 -1.37 3.42
CA LEU A 56 15.47 -1.40 1.98
C LEU A 56 13.98 -1.58 1.70
N THR A 57 13.33 -2.54 2.35
CA THR A 57 11.88 -2.75 2.27
C THR A 57 11.09 -1.54 2.79
N GLY A 58 11.59 -0.85 3.82
CA GLY A 58 10.99 0.39 4.32
C GLY A 58 11.01 1.50 3.26
N SER A 59 12.08 1.57 2.46
CA SER A 59 12.18 2.51 1.34
C SER A 59 11.16 2.19 0.24
N THR A 60 10.90 0.91 -0.04
CA THR A 60 9.87 0.52 -1.03
C THR A 60 8.46 0.79 -0.52
N PHE A 61 8.20 0.62 0.78
CA PHE A 61 6.94 1.03 1.41
C PHE A 61 6.73 2.54 1.37
N LEU A 62 7.77 3.35 1.61
CA LEU A 62 7.70 4.81 1.42
C LEU A 62 7.35 5.18 -0.02
N PHE A 63 8.01 4.55 -1.00
CA PHE A 63 7.71 4.76 -2.41
C PHE A 63 6.25 4.41 -2.71
N MET A 64 5.76 3.27 -2.23
CA MET A 64 4.35 2.89 -2.38
C MET A 64 3.41 3.88 -1.69
N GLY A 65 3.79 4.42 -0.54
CA GLY A 65 3.06 5.48 0.14
C GLY A 65 2.83 6.69 -0.76
N ILE A 66 3.89 7.17 -1.41
CA ILE A 66 3.81 8.30 -2.36
C ILE A 66 2.95 7.93 -3.57
N VAL A 67 3.16 6.74 -4.15
CA VAL A 67 2.39 6.28 -5.32
C VAL A 67 0.89 6.21 -5.02
N LEU A 68 0.51 5.60 -3.89
CA LEU A 68 -0.89 5.45 -3.47
C LEU A 68 -1.54 6.79 -3.15
N TYR A 69 -0.79 7.71 -2.52
CA TYR A 69 -1.31 9.01 -2.08
C TYR A 69 -1.38 10.07 -3.19
N VAL A 70 -0.43 10.05 -4.14
CA VAL A 70 -0.33 11.09 -5.17
C VAL A 70 -1.14 10.74 -6.41
N ASN A 71 -1.17 9.47 -6.82
CA ASN A 71 -1.77 9.11 -8.09
C ASN A 71 -3.28 9.20 -8.06
N ARG A 72 -3.83 9.88 -9.06
CA ARG A 72 -5.25 9.78 -9.38
C ARG A 72 -5.47 8.61 -10.31
N TRP A 73 -5.97 7.52 -9.75
CA TRP A 73 -6.13 6.26 -10.45
C TRP A 73 -7.16 6.36 -11.57
N ASN A 74 -6.74 6.09 -12.81
CA ASN A 74 -7.63 5.84 -13.94
C ASN A 74 -7.89 4.32 -14.07
N THR A 75 -8.81 3.91 -14.92
CA THR A 75 -9.19 2.49 -15.06
C THR A 75 -8.04 1.54 -15.37
N LEU A 76 -7.06 1.94 -16.19
CA LEU A 76 -5.92 1.08 -16.54
C LEU A 76 -4.91 1.02 -15.39
N ASN A 77 -4.49 2.18 -14.90
CA ASN A 77 -3.51 2.28 -13.83
C ASN A 77 -4.07 1.72 -12.52
N GLY A 78 -5.36 1.87 -12.27
CA GLY A 78 -6.08 1.31 -11.12
C GLY A 78 -6.09 -0.21 -11.13
N LYS A 79 -6.29 -0.85 -12.30
CA LYS A 79 -6.16 -2.30 -12.43
C LYS A 79 -4.72 -2.79 -12.22
N ALA A 80 -3.74 -2.10 -12.80
CA ALA A 80 -2.34 -2.45 -12.63
C ALA A 80 -1.88 -2.28 -11.17
N GLY A 81 -2.23 -1.15 -10.56
CA GLY A 81 -1.99 -0.88 -9.14
C GLY A 81 -2.70 -1.88 -8.24
N GLY A 82 -3.96 -2.18 -8.54
CA GLY A 82 -4.77 -3.18 -7.84
C GLY A 82 -4.15 -4.58 -7.88
N LEU A 83 -3.63 -5.02 -9.03
CA LEU A 83 -2.89 -6.28 -9.11
C LEU A 83 -1.63 -6.26 -8.23
N GLY A 84 -0.88 -5.15 -8.25
CA GLY A 84 0.29 -4.98 -7.39
C GLY A 84 -0.06 -5.07 -5.91
N THR A 85 -1.10 -4.36 -5.47
CA THR A 85 -1.59 -4.41 -4.09
C THR A 85 -2.15 -5.78 -3.71
N PHE A 86 -2.75 -6.50 -4.66
CA PHE A 86 -3.27 -7.85 -4.43
C PHE A 86 -2.13 -8.84 -4.16
N ILE A 87 -1.06 -8.77 -4.96
CA ILE A 87 0.11 -9.62 -4.77
C ILE A 87 0.75 -9.36 -3.41
N ILE A 88 0.89 -8.08 -3.01
CA ILE A 88 1.40 -7.72 -1.67
C ILE A 88 0.51 -8.30 -0.58
N SER A 89 -0.82 -8.15 -0.73
CA SER A 89 -1.79 -8.65 0.25
C SER A 89 -1.72 -10.16 0.42
N LEU A 90 -1.75 -10.91 -0.69
CA LEU A 90 -1.68 -12.36 -0.69
C LEU A 90 -0.34 -12.85 -0.15
N ASN A 91 0.77 -12.28 -0.60
CA ASN A 91 2.10 -12.68 -0.14
C ASN A 91 2.28 -12.41 1.36
N SER A 92 1.78 -11.28 1.87
CA SER A 92 1.82 -10.97 3.31
C SER A 92 1.07 -12.00 4.14
N TYR A 93 -0.10 -12.46 3.66
CA TYR A 93 -0.86 -13.53 4.32
C TYR A 93 -0.14 -14.88 4.25
N LEU A 94 0.43 -15.24 3.10
CA LEU A 94 1.18 -16.49 2.96
C LEU A 94 2.42 -16.50 3.87
N VAL A 95 3.11 -15.38 4.02
CA VAL A 95 4.24 -15.23 4.95
C VAL A 95 3.79 -15.44 6.39
N SER A 96 2.64 -14.90 6.81
CA SER A 96 2.18 -15.11 8.19
C SER A 96 1.80 -16.56 8.47
N VAL A 97 1.17 -17.24 7.52
CA VAL A 97 0.84 -18.67 7.62
C VAL A 97 2.12 -19.50 7.70
N ASP A 98 3.11 -19.25 6.83
CA ASP A 98 4.38 -19.97 6.84
C ASP A 98 5.12 -19.80 8.17
N ILE A 99 5.13 -18.60 8.75
CA ILE A 99 5.75 -18.37 10.05
C ILE A 99 5.03 -19.15 11.16
N ASP A 100 3.70 -19.12 11.19
CA ASP A 100 2.90 -19.78 12.22
C ASP A 100 3.00 -21.32 12.11
N ASP A 101 2.95 -21.86 10.88
CA ASP A 101 3.15 -23.29 10.59
C ASP A 101 4.54 -23.76 11.00
N ASN A 102 5.60 -23.02 10.65
CA ASN A 102 6.98 -23.34 11.03
C ASN A 102 7.20 -23.25 12.56
N ALA A 103 6.42 -22.41 13.26
CA ALA A 103 6.43 -22.32 14.71
C ALA A 103 5.52 -23.37 15.39
N GLY A 104 4.75 -24.14 14.63
CA GLY A 104 3.82 -25.16 15.14
C GLY A 104 2.64 -24.57 15.93
N VAL A 105 2.12 -23.41 15.49
CA VAL A 105 1.04 -22.68 16.18
C VAL A 105 -0.10 -22.39 15.21
N ASP A 106 -1.35 -22.56 15.64
CA ASP A 106 -2.52 -22.45 14.74
C ASP A 106 -2.72 -21.05 14.14
N PHE A 107 -2.65 -20.00 14.95
CA PHE A 107 -2.81 -18.61 14.49
C PHE A 107 -2.26 -17.63 15.51
N ARG A 108 -1.43 -16.69 15.05
CA ARG A 108 -1.02 -15.52 15.84
C ARG A 108 -1.29 -14.24 15.05
N LEU A 109 -1.99 -13.30 15.68
CA LEU A 109 -2.23 -12.00 15.04
C LEU A 109 -0.90 -11.24 14.90
N ARG A 110 -0.34 -11.26 13.70
CA ARG A 110 0.86 -10.50 13.31
C ARG A 110 0.52 -9.27 12.47
N LEU A 111 1.41 -8.29 12.42
CA LEU A 111 1.28 -7.11 11.55
C LEU A 111 1.22 -7.49 10.05
N TRP A 112 1.69 -8.68 9.65
CA TRP A 112 1.49 -9.23 8.30
C TRP A 112 0.01 -9.34 7.90
N HIS A 113 -0.87 -9.69 8.85
CA HIS A 113 -2.31 -9.75 8.63
C HIS A 113 -2.90 -8.35 8.43
N VAL A 114 -2.36 -7.35 9.14
CA VAL A 114 -2.79 -5.95 8.97
C VAL A 114 -2.38 -5.44 7.60
N ILE A 115 -1.14 -5.71 7.16
CA ILE A 115 -0.69 -5.39 5.80
C ILE A 115 -1.59 -6.09 4.78
N SER A 116 -1.86 -7.37 4.96
CA SER A 116 -2.74 -8.13 4.06
C SER A 116 -4.12 -7.48 3.93
N ALA A 117 -4.76 -7.15 5.05
CA ALA A 117 -6.08 -6.52 5.08
C ALA A 117 -6.08 -5.13 4.42
N VAL A 118 -5.11 -4.27 4.76
CA VAL A 118 -5.01 -2.91 4.18
C VAL A 118 -4.80 -2.98 2.67
N TYR A 119 -3.89 -3.82 2.19
CA TYR A 119 -3.60 -3.92 0.76
C TYR A 119 -4.71 -4.66 -0.02
N PHE A 120 -5.46 -5.56 0.62
CA PHE A 120 -6.67 -6.14 0.02
C PHE A 120 -7.74 -5.07 -0.21
N MET A 121 -7.99 -4.24 0.81
CA MET A 121 -8.94 -3.14 0.69
C MET A 121 -8.48 -2.10 -0.34
N ALA A 122 -7.17 -1.82 -0.42
CA ALA A 122 -6.60 -1.01 -1.48
C ALA A 122 -6.84 -1.63 -2.87
N THR A 123 -6.67 -2.95 -3.00
CA THR A 123 -6.95 -3.68 -4.25
C THR A 123 -8.40 -3.49 -4.70
N VAL A 124 -9.35 -3.69 -3.79
CA VAL A 124 -10.77 -3.50 -4.08
C VAL A 124 -11.03 -2.05 -4.50
N HIS A 125 -10.47 -1.09 -3.76
CA HIS A 125 -10.61 0.33 -4.10
C HIS A 125 -10.06 0.65 -5.50
N LEU A 126 -8.83 0.26 -5.80
CA LEU A 126 -8.16 0.57 -7.06
C LEU A 126 -8.78 -0.12 -8.28
N CYS A 127 -9.27 -1.36 -8.12
CA CYS A 127 -9.89 -2.11 -9.21
C CYS A 127 -11.29 -1.62 -9.57
N PHE A 128 -12.08 -1.19 -8.57
CA PHE A 128 -13.52 -0.92 -8.76
C PHE A 128 -13.92 0.56 -8.67
N PHE A 129 -13.10 1.42 -8.05
CA PHE A 129 -13.41 2.84 -7.83
C PHE A 129 -12.48 3.78 -8.60
N ALA A 130 -11.80 3.26 -9.64
CA ALA A 130 -10.93 4.06 -10.50
C ALA A 130 -11.72 5.04 -11.38
N ASN A 131 -11.12 6.20 -11.64
CA ASN A 131 -11.70 7.22 -12.51
C ASN A 131 -11.70 6.74 -13.98
N PRO A 132 -12.67 7.16 -14.81
CA PRO A 132 -12.62 6.89 -16.23
C PRO A 132 -11.35 7.47 -16.87
N MET A 133 -10.77 6.71 -17.80
CA MET A 133 -9.62 7.18 -18.57
C MET A 133 -10.06 8.25 -19.57
N TRP A 134 -9.35 9.37 -19.56
CA TRP A 134 -9.57 10.46 -20.50
C TRP A 134 -8.84 10.16 -21.81
N THR A 135 -9.59 9.94 -22.88
CA THR A 135 -9.05 9.82 -24.24
C THR A 135 -8.83 11.21 -24.85
N SER A 136 -8.01 11.31 -25.89
CA SER A 136 -7.78 12.56 -26.64
C SER A 136 -9.09 13.21 -27.12
N GLU A 137 -10.09 12.41 -27.47
CA GLU A 137 -11.41 12.89 -27.89
C GLU A 137 -12.19 13.49 -26.73
N THR A 138 -12.23 12.81 -25.57
CA THR A 138 -12.92 13.32 -24.37
C THR A 138 -12.27 14.58 -23.81
N LEU A 139 -10.94 14.70 -23.91
CA LEU A 139 -10.21 15.90 -23.51
C LEU A 139 -10.59 17.09 -24.39
N LYS A 140 -10.56 16.92 -25.72
CA LYS A 140 -10.99 17.96 -26.67
C LYS A 140 -12.43 18.39 -26.42
N ALA A 141 -13.35 17.44 -26.21
CA ALA A 141 -14.75 17.75 -25.93
C ALA A 141 -14.90 18.61 -24.65
N LYS A 142 -14.16 18.28 -23.58
CA LYS A 142 -14.19 19.03 -22.32
C LYS A 142 -13.57 20.41 -22.44
N GLU A 143 -12.52 20.57 -23.25
CA GLU A 143 -11.91 21.88 -23.52
C GLU A 143 -12.89 22.80 -24.24
N VAL A 144 -13.53 22.31 -25.30
CA VAL A 144 -14.58 23.04 -26.03
C VAL A 144 -15.74 23.41 -25.10
N GLU A 145 -16.18 22.50 -24.23
CA GLU A 145 -17.24 22.80 -23.25
C GLU A 145 -16.79 23.87 -22.23
N ARG A 146 -15.54 23.81 -21.78
CA ARG A 146 -14.96 24.81 -20.86
C ARG A 146 -14.89 26.19 -21.51
N GLU A 147 -14.53 26.27 -22.78
CA GLU A 147 -14.51 27.51 -23.55
C GLU A 147 -15.91 28.09 -23.74
N LYS A 148 -16.89 27.27 -24.11
CA LYS A 148 -18.30 27.68 -24.19
C LYS A 148 -18.82 28.24 -22.87
N LYS A 149 -18.52 27.56 -21.75
CA LYS A 149 -18.91 28.02 -20.40
C LYS A 149 -18.23 29.33 -20.01
N LYS A 150 -16.99 29.57 -20.43
CA LYS A 150 -16.30 30.85 -20.21
C LYS A 150 -16.92 31.96 -21.04
N ALA A 151 -17.19 31.72 -22.33
CA ALA A 151 -17.82 32.69 -23.21
C ALA A 151 -19.21 33.10 -22.71
N ALA A 152 -20.03 32.13 -22.25
CA ALA A 152 -21.35 32.39 -21.69
C ALA A 152 -21.36 33.17 -20.37
N LYS A 153 -20.23 33.17 -19.63
CA LYS A 153 -20.07 33.99 -18.40
C LYS A 153 -19.53 35.39 -18.69
N ALA A 154 -18.97 35.62 -19.87
CA ALA A 154 -18.39 36.89 -20.29
C ALA A 154 -19.37 37.76 -21.09
N ALA A 155 -20.49 37.18 -21.54
CA ALA A 155 -21.63 37.85 -22.14
C ALA A 155 -22.67 38.18 -21.06
#